data_AF-A0A7S1G3Y6-F1
#
_entry.id   AF-A0A7S1G3Y6-F1
#
_cell.length_a   1.000
_cell.length_b   1.000
_cell.length_c   1.000
_cell.angle_alpha   90.00
_cell.angle_beta   90.00
_cell.angle_gamma   90.00
#
_symmetry.space_group_name_H-M   'P 1'
#
loop_
_entity.id
_entity.type
_entity.pdbx_description
1 polymer ?
#
loop_
_entity_poly.entity_id
_entity_poly.type
_entity_poly.pdbx_seq_one_letter_code
_entity_poly.pdbx_strand_id
1 'polypeptide(L)'
;APGAAAADMVGDDGFACPTRFTARALSRTAGSSGVGVYKYLFKHVPSFAPQGLGVAHSFELPFVFGATSYLQGPGEVELSHTFIKYWTSFAANGEPNYT
;
A
#
# COMPACT_ATOMS: atom_id res chain seq x y z
N ALA A 1 -4.75 -21.71 9.82
CA ALA A 1 -4.51 -22.03 11.24
C ALA A 1 -5.13 -20.93 12.12
N PRO A 2 -5.49 -21.17 13.38
CA PRO A 2 -6.18 -20.20 14.23
C PRO A 2 -5.50 -18.83 14.33
N GLY A 3 -4.15 -18.80 14.33
CA GLY A 3 -3.38 -17.55 14.32
C GLY A 3 -3.55 -16.70 13.06
N ALA A 4 -3.78 -17.33 11.89
CA ALA A 4 -4.02 -16.59 10.64
C ALA A 4 -5.40 -15.92 10.65
N ALA A 5 -6.44 -16.62 11.11
CA ALA A 5 -7.78 -16.05 11.23
C ALA A 5 -7.83 -14.91 12.26
N ALA A 6 -7.07 -15.01 13.36
CA ALA A 6 -6.94 -13.92 14.32
C ALA A 6 -6.21 -12.70 13.72
N ALA A 7 -5.15 -12.93 12.94
CA ALA A 7 -4.44 -11.85 12.24
C ALA A 7 -5.35 -11.16 11.20
N ASP A 8 -6.14 -11.93 10.46
CA ASP A 8 -7.12 -11.40 9.50
C ASP A 8 -8.18 -10.55 10.22
N MET A 9 -8.75 -11.04 11.32
CA MET A 9 -9.75 -10.29 12.10
C MET A 9 -9.18 -8.95 12.58
N VAL A 10 -7.99 -8.95 13.19
CA VAL A 10 -7.35 -7.73 13.71
C VAL A 10 -6.97 -6.78 12.57
N GLY A 11 -6.46 -7.31 11.45
CA GLY A 11 -6.13 -6.55 10.25
C GLY A 11 -7.35 -5.90 9.61
N ASP A 12 -8.44 -6.64 9.52
CA ASP A 12 -9.70 -6.18 8.95
C ASP A 12 -10.34 -5.09 9.80
N ASP A 13 -10.47 -5.30 11.11
CA ASP A 13 -11.09 -4.35 12.04
C ASP A 13 -10.25 -3.08 12.21
N GLY A 14 -8.95 -3.23 12.42
CA GLY A 14 -8.04 -2.11 12.70
C GLY A 14 -7.62 -1.29 11.48
N PHE A 15 -7.59 -1.89 10.28
CA PHE A 15 -6.99 -1.27 9.10
C PHE A 15 -7.85 -1.42 7.84
N ALA A 16 -8.07 -2.65 7.36
CA ALA A 16 -8.55 -2.88 6.00
C ALA A 16 -10.00 -2.41 5.78
N CYS A 17 -10.92 -2.73 6.71
CA CYS A 17 -12.31 -2.35 6.61
C CYS A 17 -12.52 -0.83 6.78
N PRO A 18 -11.95 -0.16 7.79
CA PRO A 18 -12.02 1.30 7.91
C PRO A 18 -11.45 2.02 6.68
N THR A 19 -10.26 1.64 6.19
CA THR A 19 -9.69 2.25 4.96
C THR A 19 -10.61 2.07 3.77
N ARG A 20 -11.18 0.86 3.58
CA ARG A 20 -12.14 0.61 2.48
C ARG A 20 -13.41 1.43 2.65
N PHE A 21 -13.92 1.60 3.88
CA PHE A 21 -15.09 2.42 4.17
C PHE A 21 -14.85 3.89 3.81
N THR A 22 -13.74 4.47 4.29
CA THR A 22 -13.33 5.84 3.97
C THR A 22 -13.18 6.06 2.48
N ALA A 23 -12.50 5.15 1.77
CA ALA A 23 -12.35 5.24 0.31
C ALA A 23 -13.73 5.28 -0.39
N ARG A 24 -14.68 4.42 0.00
CA ARG A 24 -16.04 4.44 -0.56
C ARG A 24 -16.80 5.73 -0.26
N ALA A 25 -16.65 6.27 0.95
CA ALA A 25 -17.28 7.53 1.34
C ALA A 25 -16.74 8.69 0.49
N LEU A 26 -15.42 8.79 0.35
CA LEU A 26 -14.77 9.81 -0.48
C LEU A 26 -15.13 9.67 -1.97
N SER A 27 -15.20 8.45 -2.51
CA SER A 27 -15.58 8.24 -3.91
C SER A 27 -17.00 8.73 -4.20
N ARG A 28 -17.92 8.61 -3.23
CA ARG A 28 -19.31 9.11 -3.39
C ARG A 28 -19.37 10.63 -3.40
N THR A 29 -18.56 11.30 -2.57
CA THR A 29 -18.51 12.78 -2.54
C THR A 29 -17.74 13.37 -3.70
N ALA A 30 -16.73 12.65 -4.21
CA ALA A 30 -15.89 13.11 -5.30
C ALA A 30 -16.52 12.97 -6.70
N GLY A 31 -17.59 12.17 -6.84
CA GLY A 31 -18.24 11.88 -8.12
C GLY A 31 -18.73 13.11 -8.91
N SER A 32 -18.92 14.26 -8.27
CA SER A 32 -19.30 15.52 -8.90
C SER A 32 -18.14 16.53 -9.07
N SER A 33 -16.96 16.27 -8.52
CA SER A 33 -15.81 17.18 -8.54
C SER A 33 -14.68 16.75 -9.49
N GLY A 34 -14.78 15.58 -10.11
CA GLY A 34 -13.73 15.05 -11.01
C GLY A 34 -12.46 14.57 -10.29
N VAL A 35 -12.47 14.51 -8.95
CA VAL A 35 -11.33 14.06 -8.14
C VAL A 35 -11.33 12.54 -8.01
N GLY A 36 -10.23 11.88 -8.38
CA GLY A 36 -10.08 10.44 -8.25
C GLY A 36 -9.75 10.00 -6.82
N VAL A 37 -10.31 8.87 -6.38
CA VAL A 37 -9.90 8.19 -5.13
C VAL A 37 -9.15 6.92 -5.50
N TYR A 38 -7.89 6.84 -5.09
CA TYR A 38 -7.00 5.73 -5.41
C TYR A 38 -6.66 4.93 -4.15
N LYS A 39 -6.70 3.61 -4.26
CA LYS A 39 -6.37 2.69 -3.17
C LYS A 39 -5.48 1.58 -3.71
N TYR A 40 -4.45 1.21 -2.95
CA TYR A 40 -3.62 0.04 -3.25
C TYR A 40 -3.67 -0.99 -2.12
N LEU A 41 -3.18 -2.19 -2.42
CA LEU A 41 -2.94 -3.26 -1.47
C LEU A 41 -1.54 -3.80 -1.72
N PHE A 42 -0.62 -3.56 -0.78
CA PHE A 42 0.73 -4.09 -0.85
C PHE A 42 0.71 -5.59 -0.50
N LYS A 43 1.18 -6.43 -1.42
CA LYS A 43 1.16 -7.91 -1.28
C LYS A 43 2.53 -8.56 -1.46
N HIS A 44 3.56 -7.77 -1.73
CA HIS A 44 4.92 -8.28 -1.88
C HIS A 44 5.49 -8.59 -0.49
N VAL A 45 6.08 -9.77 -0.31
CA VAL A 45 6.78 -10.13 0.94
C VAL A 45 8.21 -9.61 0.81
N PRO A 46 8.60 -8.56 1.57
CA PRO A 46 9.92 -7.97 1.41
C PRO A 46 11.05 -8.92 1.80
N SER A 47 12.25 -8.74 1.25
CA SER A 47 13.43 -9.54 1.59
C SER A 47 13.83 -9.45 3.05
N PHE A 48 13.47 -8.36 3.73
CA PHE A 48 13.71 -8.15 5.16
C PHE A 48 12.62 -8.75 6.06
N ALA A 49 11.55 -9.33 5.50
CA ALA A 49 10.48 -9.92 6.29
C ALA A 49 10.96 -11.16 7.06
N PRO A 50 10.65 -11.27 8.36
CA PRO A 50 10.88 -12.50 9.11
C PRO A 50 10.16 -13.68 8.45
N GLN A 51 10.81 -14.85 8.45
CA GLN A 51 10.27 -16.05 7.84
C GLN A 51 8.90 -16.41 8.43
N GLY A 52 7.92 -16.65 7.56
CA GLY A 52 6.57 -17.07 7.95
C GLY A 52 5.64 -15.93 8.42
N LEU A 53 6.13 -14.70 8.58
CA LEU A 53 5.29 -13.57 8.97
C LEU A 53 4.42 -13.05 7.81
N GLY A 54 4.88 -13.24 6.57
CA GLY A 54 4.21 -12.70 5.38
C GLY A 54 4.38 -11.19 5.26
N VAL A 55 3.31 -10.48 4.88
CA VAL A 55 3.31 -9.02 4.68
C VAL A 55 2.69 -8.36 5.91
N ALA A 56 3.52 -7.78 6.77
CA ALA A 56 3.07 -7.11 7.98
C ALA A 56 2.81 -5.61 7.76
N HIS A 57 2.19 -4.97 8.76
CA HIS A 57 1.94 -3.54 8.77
C HIS A 57 3.24 -2.74 8.57
N SER A 58 3.18 -1.70 7.72
CA SER A 58 4.28 -0.78 7.39
C SER A 58 5.44 -1.36 6.56
N PHE A 59 5.32 -2.60 6.07
CA PHE A 59 6.37 -3.23 5.26
C PHE A 59 6.52 -2.62 3.86
N GLU A 60 5.56 -1.81 3.42
CA GLU A 60 5.64 -1.02 2.19
C GLU A 60 6.52 0.23 2.33
N LEU A 61 6.77 0.73 3.56
CA LEU A 61 7.42 2.02 3.74
C LEU A 61 8.81 2.13 3.09
N PRO A 62 9.71 1.13 3.19
CA PRO A 62 11.00 1.21 2.48
C PRO A 62 10.86 1.37 0.95
N PHE A 63 9.78 0.84 0.35
CA PHE A 63 9.48 1.01 -1.07
C PHE A 63 8.95 2.41 -1.38
N VAL A 64 8.10 2.97 -0.51
CA VAL A 64 7.57 4.33 -0.66
C VAL A 64 8.68 5.39 -0.55
N PHE A 65 9.63 5.19 0.37
CA PHE A 65 10.69 6.16 0.67
C PHE A 65 12.00 5.92 -0.11
N GLY A 66 12.06 4.92 -0.98
CA GLY A 66 13.30 4.63 -1.72
C GLY A 66 14.46 4.19 -0.84
N ALA A 67 14.18 3.52 0.30
CA ALA A 67 15.19 3.07 1.25
C ALA A 67 15.84 1.76 0.77
N THR A 68 16.59 1.85 -0.34
CA THR A 68 17.16 0.71 -1.06
C THR A 68 18.09 -0.18 -0.24
N SER A 69 18.67 0.32 0.86
CA SER A 69 19.49 -0.48 1.78
C SER A 69 18.74 -1.67 2.41
N TYR A 70 17.40 -1.59 2.52
CA TYR A 70 16.56 -2.67 3.02
C TYR A 70 16.08 -3.63 1.92
N LEU A 71 16.19 -3.24 0.64
CA LEU A 71 15.56 -3.89 -0.50
C LEU A 71 16.56 -4.77 -1.23
N GLN A 72 16.67 -6.03 -0.80
CA GLN A 72 17.67 -6.98 -1.29
C GLN A 72 17.05 -8.11 -2.13
N GLY A 73 15.72 -8.15 -2.21
CA GLY A 73 14.98 -9.14 -2.96
C GLY A 73 14.97 -8.85 -4.47
N PRO A 74 14.76 -9.88 -5.30
CA PRO A 74 14.64 -9.69 -6.74
C PRO A 74 13.50 -8.73 -7.08
N GLY A 75 13.79 -7.69 -7.87
CA GLY A 75 12.78 -6.74 -8.34
C GLY A 75 12.34 -5.68 -7.33
N GLU A 76 12.90 -5.67 -6.11
CA GLU A 76 12.42 -4.77 -5.05
C GLU A 76 12.79 -3.30 -5.29
N VAL A 77 13.96 -3.04 -5.88
CA VAL A 77 14.38 -1.69 -6.24
C VAL A 77 13.48 -1.15 -7.37
N GLU A 78 13.14 -1.98 -8.35
CA GLU A 78 12.21 -1.64 -9.42
C GLU A 78 10.78 -1.42 -8.89
N LEU A 79 10.32 -2.24 -7.94
CA LEU A 79 9.06 -2.04 -7.25
C LEU A 79 9.06 -0.73 -6.45
N SER A 80 10.17 -0.40 -5.79
CA SER A 80 10.35 0.86 -5.07
C SER A 80 10.26 2.06 -6.00
N HIS A 81 10.93 2.02 -7.16
CA HIS A 81 10.78 3.06 -8.19
C HIS A 81 9.34 3.23 -8.66
N THR A 82 8.59 2.12 -8.77
CA THR A 82 7.15 2.15 -9.13
C THR A 82 6.32 2.84 -8.04
N PHE A 83 6.57 2.53 -6.76
CA PHE A 83 5.90 3.21 -5.65
C PHE A 83 6.19 4.70 -5.61
N ILE A 84 7.46 5.09 -5.73
CA ILE A 84 7.88 6.50 -5.78
C ILE A 84 7.17 7.21 -6.93
N LYS A 85 7.12 6.59 -8.12
CA LYS A 85 6.41 7.13 -9.27
C LYS A 85 4.93 7.38 -8.98
N TYR A 86 4.24 6.41 -8.37
CA TYR A 86 2.81 6.55 -8.03
C TYR A 86 2.55 7.65 -7.00
N TRP A 87 3.34 7.68 -5.93
CA TRP A 87 3.19 8.67 -4.87
C TRP A 87 3.53 10.09 -5.33
N THR A 88 4.61 10.25 -6.10
CA THR A 88 5.02 11.57 -6.62
C THR A 88 4.08 12.08 -7.70
N SER A 89 3.58 11.21 -8.59
CA SER A 89 2.57 11.58 -9.59
C SER A 89 1.28 12.05 -8.90
N PHE A 90 0.78 11.28 -7.92
CA PHE A 90 -0.40 11.66 -7.15
C PHE A 90 -0.21 12.99 -6.41
N ALA A 91 0.96 13.22 -5.78
CA ALA A 91 1.25 14.48 -5.10
C ALA A 91 1.31 15.68 -6.06
N ALA A 92 1.77 15.48 -7.30
CA ALA A 92 1.93 16.54 -8.28
C ALA A 92 0.61 16.98 -8.94
N ASN A 93 -0.32 16.05 -9.19
CA ASN A 93 -1.51 16.34 -10.01
C ASN A 93 -2.79 15.58 -9.58
N GLY A 94 -2.73 14.77 -8.54
CA GLY A 94 -3.89 13.98 -8.07
C GLY A 94 -4.15 12.69 -8.85
N GLU A 95 -3.28 12.27 -9.77
CA GLU A 95 -3.37 11.02 -10.53
C GLU A 95 -2.04 10.21 -10.44
N PRO A 96 -2.08 8.98 -9.91
CA PRO A 96 -0.85 8.21 -9.65
C PRO A 96 -0.11 7.74 -10.91
N ASN A 97 -0.70 7.81 -12.11
CA ASN A 97 -0.07 7.34 -13.36
C ASN A 97 0.31 8.46 -14.34
N TYR A 98 0.38 9.70 -13.86
CA TYR A 98 0.55 10.85 -14.74
C TYR A 98 1.94 10.97 -15.39
N THR A 99 3.00 10.58 -14.68
CA THR A 99 4.39 10.60 -15.21
C THR A 99 4.80 9.26 -15.78
#